data_AF-A0A1J4JRV6-F1
#
_entry.id   AF-A0A1J4JRV6-F1
#
_cell.length_a   1.000
_cell.length_b   1.000
_cell.length_c   1.000
_cell.angle_alpha   90.00
_cell.angle_beta   90.00
_cell.angle_gamma   90.00
#
_symmetry.space_group_name_H-M   'P 1'
#
loop_
_entity.id
_entity.type
_entity.pdbx_description
1 polymer ?
#
loop_
_entity_poly.entity_id
_entity_poly.type
_entity_poly.pdbx_seq_one_letter_code
_entity_poly.pdbx_strand_id
1 'polypeptide(L)'
;MSNQFRFQISKDLNQVLNCAIFVGGHRYPLIKELAISNSGLIKKLFESSNEVKIDYENENKEFQCIANLFCCSVVTFNKRNIAYIIKTSQFFEMDELFESAQNFQKRMNHLEKILSQPNELSNLMKLESSIFSISEETFLNVKTQISAFIQSNFDANLVARIIFRACFARSPQISLLVKLAGENDDICEKLSEMALNEFNEKKDPFLPNEINFILFYLIEDGKLPSDILMPKAKTMPFWVNLTDRENHLQHIELIKIGENPDDIPNAIRHDDCDTLQLLMKTSNFDLNGRATSSIYECISFINKKQTYVEYAAFFGSIKCFKYLTLNGARFPRYAFEVSLAGGHVEMIRLIAQQQEVESSYNNSCFNTILFHRKELFDWLILNHPNAVKNYEILAQKCIDESSYLIFESLLMEGANPNGQNKNPLLITAVLNDNLRLLDFLLKIEFVDPNAKDKNDNTVLHIACAEEKEEIVKFLMSNPKIDKNAKGVFKYMFYKVFIN
;
A
#
# COMPACT_ATOMS: atom_id res chain seq x y z
N MET A 1 -15.32 -3.93 23.60
CA MET A 1 -14.83 -4.59 22.38
C MET A 1 -13.56 -3.88 21.96
N SER A 2 -12.43 -4.31 22.51
CA SER A 2 -11.12 -3.74 22.23
C SER A 2 -10.70 -4.09 20.80
N ASN A 3 -10.18 -3.11 20.07
CA ASN A 3 -9.50 -3.36 18.80
C ASN A 3 -8.33 -4.32 19.12
N GLN A 4 -8.35 -5.55 18.64
CA GLN A 4 -7.50 -6.66 19.13
C GLN A 4 -5.97 -6.48 18.96
N PHE A 5 -5.55 -5.37 18.35
CA PHE A 5 -4.16 -4.98 18.11
C PHE A 5 -3.76 -3.71 18.88
N ARG A 6 -4.71 -3.13 19.61
CA ARG A 6 -4.58 -1.89 20.37
C ARG A 6 -5.28 -2.04 21.72
N PHE A 7 -4.51 -1.93 22.80
CA PHE A 7 -5.08 -1.89 24.13
C PHE A 7 -5.25 -0.43 24.58
N GLN A 8 -6.43 -0.10 25.09
CA GLN A 8 -6.72 1.19 25.69
C GLN A 8 -7.66 0.97 26.88
N ILE A 9 -7.41 1.70 27.96
CA ILE A 9 -8.29 1.72 29.13
C ILE A 9 -9.48 2.64 28.78
N SER A 10 -10.70 2.13 28.77
CA SER A 10 -11.89 2.93 28.45
C SER A 10 -12.30 3.83 29.62
N LYS A 11 -12.14 5.17 29.53
CA LYS A 11 -12.74 6.17 30.44
C LYS A 11 -12.52 7.64 30.00
N ASP A 12 -13.28 8.55 30.62
CA ASP A 12 -13.43 9.99 30.29
C ASP A 12 -12.12 10.79 30.18
N LEU A 13 -12.09 11.64 29.15
CA LEU A 13 -10.92 12.36 28.61
C LEU A 13 -10.38 13.53 29.46
N ASN A 14 -10.91 13.78 30.65
CA ASN A 14 -10.56 14.93 31.49
C ASN A 14 -10.01 14.53 32.86
N GLN A 15 -8.90 13.80 32.89
CA GLN A 15 -8.18 13.47 34.12
C GLN A 15 -6.76 14.05 34.07
N VAL A 16 -6.36 14.74 35.15
CA VAL A 16 -5.05 15.37 35.28
C VAL A 16 -4.04 14.36 35.82
N LEU A 17 -2.83 14.36 35.29
CA LEU A 17 -1.70 13.60 35.85
C LEU A 17 -1.50 14.03 37.32
N ASN A 18 -1.80 13.14 38.26
CA ASN A 18 -1.86 13.44 39.68
C ASN A 18 -0.88 12.60 40.51
N CYS A 19 -0.09 11.72 39.88
CA CYS A 19 0.89 10.89 40.55
C CYS A 19 2.03 10.44 39.63
N ALA A 20 3.06 9.80 40.20
CA ALA A 20 4.14 9.17 39.45
C ALA A 20 4.63 7.89 40.15
N ILE A 21 5.07 6.93 39.34
CA ILE A 21 5.79 5.74 39.80
C ILE A 21 7.23 5.77 39.28
N PHE A 22 8.14 5.18 40.04
CA PHE A 22 9.53 5.02 39.63
C PHE A 22 9.78 3.56 39.30
N VAL A 23 10.09 3.25 38.04
CA VAL A 23 10.32 1.89 37.55
C VAL A 23 11.74 1.81 37.00
N GLY A 24 12.60 0.99 37.64
CA GLY A 24 14.01 0.88 37.25
C GLY A 24 14.78 2.21 37.32
N GLY A 25 14.43 3.06 38.31
CA GLY A 25 15.04 4.40 38.46
C GLY A 25 14.47 5.49 37.54
N HIS A 26 13.56 5.17 36.63
CA HIS A 26 12.91 6.14 35.74
C HIS A 26 11.54 6.56 36.27
N ARG A 27 11.24 7.87 36.22
CA ARG A 27 9.97 8.46 36.68
C ARG A 27 8.93 8.46 35.56
N TYR A 28 7.76 7.90 35.85
CA TYR A 28 6.61 7.84 34.93
C TYR A 28 5.40 8.57 35.54
N PRO A 29 5.02 9.74 35.03
CA PRO A 29 3.79 10.41 35.46
C PRO A 29 2.57 9.64 34.96
N LEU A 30 1.53 9.56 35.76
CA LEU A 30 0.30 8.82 35.45
C LEU A 30 -0.93 9.37 36.17
N ILE A 31 -2.09 8.88 35.78
CA ILE A 31 -3.35 9.11 36.50
C ILE A 31 -3.54 7.99 37.52
N LYS A 32 -3.50 8.33 38.81
CA LYS A 32 -3.53 7.40 39.95
C LYS A 32 -4.74 6.48 39.90
N GLU A 33 -5.92 7.02 39.61
CA GLU A 33 -7.17 6.27 39.56
C GLU A 33 -7.14 5.19 38.47
N LEU A 34 -6.62 5.51 37.27
CA LEU A 34 -6.47 4.56 36.18
C LEU A 34 -5.43 3.50 36.50
N ALA A 35 -4.32 3.89 37.12
CA ALA A 35 -3.26 2.95 37.49
C ALA A 35 -3.74 1.95 38.55
N ILE A 36 -4.46 2.42 39.57
CA ILE A 36 -5.05 1.56 40.61
C ILE A 36 -6.15 0.65 40.04
N SER A 37 -6.98 1.13 39.12
CA SER A 37 -8.07 0.31 38.58
C SER A 37 -7.62 -0.75 37.59
N ASN A 38 -6.42 -0.63 37.02
CA ASN A 38 -5.94 -1.52 35.94
C ASN A 38 -4.66 -2.28 36.29
N SER A 39 -4.09 -2.09 37.47
CA SER A 39 -2.92 -2.84 37.95
C SER A 39 -3.10 -3.22 39.42
N GLY A 40 -3.16 -4.53 39.67
CA GLY A 40 -3.25 -5.08 41.03
C GLY A 40 -2.03 -4.76 41.89
N LEU A 41 -0.82 -4.75 41.29
CA LEU A 41 0.41 -4.37 41.98
C LEU A 41 0.38 -2.89 42.39
N ILE A 42 0.05 -1.99 41.45
CA ILE A 42 0.01 -0.55 41.72
C ILE A 42 -1.05 -0.23 42.78
N LYS A 43 -2.20 -0.91 42.74
CA LYS A 43 -3.24 -0.79 43.78
C LYS A 43 -2.69 -1.08 45.18
N LYS A 44 -1.99 -2.21 45.37
CA LYS A 44 -1.39 -2.58 46.66
C LYS A 44 -0.34 -1.56 47.12
N LEU A 45 0.43 -0.99 46.20
CA LEU A 45 1.52 -0.08 46.54
C LEU A 45 1.03 1.34 46.88
N PHE A 46 0.03 1.87 46.18
CA PHE A 46 -0.53 3.20 46.49
C PHE A 46 -1.36 3.25 47.78
N GLU A 47 -1.75 2.11 48.33
CA GLU A 47 -2.31 2.03 49.69
C GLU A 47 -1.25 2.39 50.76
N SER A 48 0.05 2.29 50.45
CA SER A 48 1.16 2.45 51.40
C SER A 48 1.96 3.76 51.28
N SER A 49 1.87 4.49 50.16
CA SER A 49 2.59 5.75 49.90
C SER A 49 2.00 6.49 48.68
N ASN A 50 2.22 7.80 48.57
CA ASN A 50 1.90 8.58 47.36
C ASN A 50 3.02 8.59 46.31
N GLU A 51 4.19 8.04 46.64
CA GLU A 51 5.28 7.78 45.69
C GLU A 51 5.73 6.32 45.84
N VAL A 52 5.73 5.60 44.72
CA VAL A 52 6.00 4.16 44.68
C VAL A 52 7.24 3.91 43.82
N LYS A 53 8.22 3.20 44.39
CA LYS A 53 9.40 2.70 43.68
C LYS A 53 9.23 1.22 43.44
N ILE A 54 9.41 0.80 42.19
CA ILE A 54 9.25 -0.57 41.73
C ILE A 54 10.59 -1.00 41.14
N ASP A 55 11.15 -2.05 41.74
CA ASP A 55 12.35 -2.68 41.23
C ASP A 55 11.97 -3.61 40.07
N TYR A 56 12.11 -3.09 38.85
CA TYR A 56 11.80 -3.79 37.60
C TYR A 56 12.79 -3.34 36.53
N GLU A 57 13.29 -4.31 35.79
CA GLU A 57 14.25 -4.11 34.70
C GLU A 57 13.62 -3.27 33.57
N ASN A 58 14.21 -2.12 33.30
CA ASN A 58 13.66 -1.13 32.37
C ASN A 58 14.79 -0.36 31.65
N GLU A 59 15.85 -1.08 31.27
CA GLU A 59 17.11 -0.51 30.78
C GLU A 59 16.93 0.41 29.55
N ASN A 60 15.89 0.18 28.74
CA ASN A 60 15.58 0.96 27.53
C ASN A 60 14.36 1.89 27.66
N LYS A 61 13.84 2.13 28.87
CA LYS A 61 12.58 2.87 29.10
C LYS A 61 11.36 2.27 28.39
N GLU A 62 11.38 0.98 28.07
CA GLU A 62 10.27 0.26 27.42
C GLU A 62 8.97 0.36 28.21
N PHE A 63 9.05 0.53 29.54
CA PHE A 63 7.88 0.71 30.40
C PHE A 63 7.05 1.94 30.02
N GLN A 64 7.62 2.92 29.30
CA GLN A 64 6.86 4.09 28.82
C GLN A 64 5.63 3.68 28.02
N CYS A 65 5.70 2.61 27.23
CA CYS A 65 4.53 2.16 26.45
C CYS A 65 3.36 1.77 27.37
N ILE A 66 3.63 1.10 28.50
CA ILE A 66 2.61 0.69 29.46
C ILE A 66 2.19 1.87 30.33
N ALA A 67 3.13 2.72 30.75
CA ALA A 67 2.83 3.94 31.49
C ALA A 67 1.85 4.86 30.72
N ASN A 68 1.97 4.92 29.40
CA ASN A 68 1.07 5.67 28.53
C ASN A 68 -0.39 5.21 28.64
N LEU A 69 -0.67 3.93 28.95
CA LEU A 69 -2.04 3.44 29.19
C LEU A 69 -2.69 4.18 30.35
N PHE A 70 -1.94 4.41 31.43
CA PHE A 70 -2.40 5.16 32.60
C PHE A 70 -2.52 6.67 32.33
N CYS A 71 -2.21 7.11 31.11
CA CYS A 71 -2.38 8.47 30.61
C CYS A 71 -3.43 8.53 29.48
N CYS A 72 -4.39 7.60 29.48
CA CYS A 72 -5.44 7.44 28.46
C CYS A 72 -4.94 7.21 27.02
N SER A 73 -3.66 6.87 26.85
CA SER A 73 -3.11 6.56 25.52
C SER A 73 -3.34 5.09 25.15
N VAL A 74 -3.01 4.76 23.90
CA VAL A 74 -3.18 3.43 23.33
C VAL A 74 -1.82 2.73 23.27
N VAL A 75 -1.80 1.43 23.57
CA VAL A 75 -0.66 0.55 23.29
C VAL A 75 -0.97 -0.30 22.09
N THR A 76 -0.16 -0.17 21.04
CA THR A 76 -0.24 -1.03 19.85
C THR A 76 0.66 -2.26 20.04
N PHE A 77 0.12 -3.44 19.78
CA PHE A 77 0.89 -4.69 19.82
C PHE A 77 1.61 -4.93 18.49
N ASN A 78 2.86 -5.36 18.56
CA ASN A 78 3.64 -5.83 17.41
C ASN A 78 4.62 -6.91 17.83
N LYS A 79 5.28 -7.56 16.87
CA LYS A 79 6.23 -8.66 17.13
C LYS A 79 7.39 -8.26 18.05
N ARG A 80 7.77 -6.98 18.08
CA ARG A 80 8.94 -6.49 18.84
C ARG A 80 8.61 -6.25 20.31
N ASN A 81 7.43 -5.71 20.60
CA ASN A 81 7.04 -5.34 21.96
C ASN A 81 6.21 -6.40 22.68
N ILE A 82 5.65 -7.38 21.97
CA ILE A 82 4.66 -8.29 22.57
C ILE A 82 5.21 -9.12 23.74
N ALA A 83 6.44 -9.64 23.62
CA ALA A 83 7.06 -10.42 24.68
C ALA A 83 7.27 -9.58 25.95
N TYR A 84 7.72 -8.33 25.77
CA TYR A 84 7.86 -7.37 26.87
C TYR A 84 6.52 -7.04 27.51
N ILE A 85 5.49 -6.77 26.70
CA ILE A 85 4.15 -6.44 27.18
C ILE A 85 3.58 -7.58 28.01
N ILE A 86 3.69 -8.85 27.55
CA ILE A 86 3.22 -10.02 28.30
C ILE A 86 3.95 -10.14 29.66
N LYS A 87 5.29 -10.06 29.66
CA LYS A 87 6.10 -10.15 30.90
C LYS A 87 5.72 -9.03 31.87
N THR A 88 5.55 -7.81 31.36
CA THR A 88 5.29 -6.63 32.18
C THR A 88 3.86 -6.60 32.69
N SER A 89 2.86 -6.90 31.85
CA SER A 89 1.47 -6.94 32.27
C SER A 89 1.22 -8.02 33.33
N GLN A 90 1.95 -9.14 33.26
CA GLN A 90 1.94 -10.16 34.30
C GLN A 90 2.54 -9.65 35.61
N PHE A 91 3.72 -9.02 35.56
CA PHE A 91 4.40 -8.48 36.74
C PHE A 91 3.56 -7.40 37.45
N PHE A 92 2.94 -6.50 36.68
CA PHE A 92 2.11 -5.43 37.20
C PHE A 92 0.66 -5.87 37.53
N GLU A 93 0.33 -7.16 37.41
CA GLU A 93 -1.02 -7.69 37.66
C GLU A 93 -2.10 -6.94 36.85
N MET A 94 -1.88 -6.80 35.53
CA MET A 94 -2.77 -6.14 34.58
C MET A 94 -3.50 -7.18 33.72
N ASP A 95 -4.53 -7.82 34.27
CA ASP A 95 -5.18 -9.01 33.69
C ASP A 95 -5.73 -8.78 32.27
N GLU A 96 -6.46 -7.68 32.03
CA GLU A 96 -7.03 -7.38 30.71
C GLU A 96 -5.97 -7.15 29.63
N LEU A 97 -4.86 -6.47 29.99
CA LEU A 97 -3.73 -6.23 29.09
C LEU A 97 -3.01 -7.53 28.80
N PHE A 98 -2.78 -8.35 29.83
CA PHE A 98 -2.14 -9.66 29.70
C PHE A 98 -2.94 -10.59 28.80
N GLU A 99 -4.25 -10.71 29.01
CA GLU A 99 -5.14 -11.53 28.17
C GLU A 99 -5.13 -11.04 26.71
N SER A 100 -5.23 -9.72 26.50
CA SER A 100 -5.18 -9.12 25.17
C SER A 100 -3.86 -9.39 24.45
N ALA A 101 -2.74 -9.27 25.16
CA ALA A 101 -1.40 -9.54 24.63
C ALA A 101 -1.21 -11.04 24.31
N GLN A 102 -1.65 -11.95 25.18
CA GLN A 102 -1.60 -13.39 24.89
C GLN A 102 -2.44 -13.77 23.67
N ASN A 103 -3.62 -13.18 23.53
CA ASN A 103 -4.48 -13.38 22.36
C ASN A 103 -3.80 -12.90 21.07
N PHE A 104 -3.14 -11.74 21.10
CA PHE A 104 -2.34 -11.27 19.96
C PHE A 104 -1.18 -12.22 19.64
N GLN A 105 -0.40 -12.66 20.63
CA GLN A 105 0.70 -13.61 20.42
C GLN A 105 0.22 -14.92 19.80
N LYS A 106 -0.91 -15.47 20.29
CA LYS A 106 -1.51 -16.68 19.74
C LYS A 106 -1.86 -16.52 18.25
N ARG A 107 -2.40 -15.36 17.87
CA ARG A 107 -2.72 -15.04 16.46
C ARG A 107 -1.48 -14.95 15.59
N MET A 108 -0.44 -14.28 16.06
CA MET A 108 0.82 -14.18 15.32
C MET A 108 1.45 -15.56 15.11
N ASN A 109 1.48 -16.41 16.14
CA ASN A 109 1.98 -17.79 16.01
C ASN A 109 1.17 -18.61 15.00
N HIS A 110 -0.15 -18.43 14.98
CA HIS A 110 -1.02 -19.09 14.00
C HIS A 110 -0.76 -18.59 12.57
N LEU A 111 -0.63 -17.27 12.39
CA LEU A 111 -0.33 -16.66 11.10
C LEU A 111 1.04 -17.12 10.58
N GLU A 112 2.07 -17.11 11.42
CA GLU A 112 3.41 -17.63 11.08
C GLU A 112 3.35 -19.08 10.62
N LYS A 113 2.54 -19.91 11.29
CA LYS A 113 2.33 -21.30 10.89
C LYS A 113 1.71 -21.41 9.49
N ILE A 114 0.68 -20.62 9.18
CA ILE A 114 0.07 -20.60 7.83
C ILE A 114 1.08 -20.15 6.79
N LEU A 115 1.79 -19.05 7.06
CA LEU A 115 2.75 -18.46 6.12
C LEU A 115 3.97 -19.36 5.87
N SER A 116 4.37 -20.17 6.86
CA SER A 116 5.48 -21.12 6.73
C SER A 116 5.19 -22.30 5.77
N GLN A 117 3.93 -22.54 5.43
CA GLN A 117 3.50 -23.60 4.53
C GLN A 117 3.10 -23.04 3.17
N PRO A 118 3.17 -23.82 2.08
CA PRO A 118 2.64 -23.41 0.79
C PRO A 118 1.17 -22.99 0.91
N ASN A 119 0.88 -21.75 0.51
CA ASN A 119 -0.43 -21.14 0.64
C ASN A 119 -0.70 -20.18 -0.54
N GLU A 120 -1.94 -19.73 -0.69
CA GLU A 120 -2.30 -18.90 -1.84
C GLU A 120 -1.66 -17.51 -1.83
N LEU A 121 -1.40 -16.92 -0.65
CA LEU A 121 -0.64 -15.68 -0.57
C LEU A 121 0.80 -15.87 -1.08
N SER A 122 1.46 -16.98 -0.73
CA SER A 122 2.79 -17.30 -1.22
C SER A 122 2.83 -17.50 -2.75
N ASN A 123 1.75 -17.99 -3.36
CA ASN A 123 1.63 -18.10 -4.81
C ASN A 123 1.43 -16.73 -5.46
N LEU A 124 0.58 -15.88 -4.87
CA LEU A 124 0.37 -14.49 -5.30
C LEU A 124 1.68 -13.69 -5.25
N MET A 125 2.46 -13.83 -4.18
CA MET A 125 3.78 -13.18 -4.04
C MET A 125 4.78 -13.66 -5.09
N LYS A 126 4.78 -14.95 -5.46
CA LYS A 126 5.63 -15.48 -6.54
C LYS A 126 5.23 -14.90 -7.89
N LEU A 127 3.94 -14.85 -8.17
CA LEU A 127 3.40 -14.27 -9.41
C LEU A 127 3.71 -12.77 -9.50
N GLU A 128 3.50 -12.01 -8.41
CA GLU A 128 3.92 -10.61 -8.28
C GLU A 128 5.42 -10.46 -8.58
N SER A 129 6.27 -11.20 -7.87
CA SER A 129 7.73 -11.11 -8.04
C SER A 129 8.16 -11.40 -9.48
N SER A 130 7.53 -12.38 -10.12
CA SER A 130 7.78 -12.73 -11.53
C SER A 130 7.46 -11.55 -12.45
N ILE A 131 6.23 -11.04 -12.42
CA ILE A 131 5.77 -9.96 -13.30
C ILE A 131 6.57 -8.67 -13.05
N PHE A 132 6.88 -8.34 -11.80
CA PHE A 132 7.58 -7.10 -11.46
C PHE A 132 9.09 -7.15 -11.73
N SER A 133 9.64 -8.32 -12.01
CA SER A 133 11.03 -8.53 -12.43
C SER A 133 11.24 -8.48 -13.96
N ILE A 134 10.19 -8.14 -14.71
CA ILE A 134 10.22 -8.17 -16.17
C ILE A 134 11.24 -7.19 -16.76
N SER A 135 11.95 -7.68 -17.77
CA SER A 135 12.92 -7.00 -18.62
C SER A 135 13.04 -7.82 -19.90
N GLU A 136 13.68 -7.29 -20.94
CA GLU A 136 13.91 -8.04 -22.19
C GLU A 136 14.61 -9.39 -21.93
N GLU A 137 15.54 -9.43 -20.98
CA GLU A 137 16.29 -10.64 -20.61
C GLU A 137 15.43 -11.66 -19.86
N THR A 138 14.52 -11.19 -18.99
CA THR A 138 13.69 -12.05 -18.13
C THR A 138 12.35 -12.41 -18.78
N PHE A 139 11.98 -11.78 -19.90
CA PHE A 139 10.68 -11.92 -20.55
C PHE A 139 10.25 -13.38 -20.77
N LEU A 140 11.11 -14.19 -21.38
CA LEU A 140 10.78 -15.59 -21.70
C LEU A 140 10.52 -16.41 -20.43
N ASN A 141 11.32 -16.18 -19.37
CA ASN A 141 11.14 -16.87 -18.09
C ASN A 141 9.82 -16.44 -17.41
N VAL A 142 9.51 -15.15 -17.39
CA VAL A 142 8.26 -14.63 -16.83
C VAL A 142 7.06 -15.21 -17.58
N LYS A 143 7.12 -15.23 -18.93
CA LYS A 143 6.11 -15.86 -19.78
C LYS A 143 5.87 -17.33 -19.40
N THR A 144 6.94 -18.14 -19.30
CA THR A 144 6.83 -19.54 -18.90
C THR A 144 6.21 -19.71 -17.51
N GLN A 145 6.61 -18.85 -16.56
CA GLN A 145 6.04 -18.88 -15.20
C GLN A 145 4.54 -18.55 -15.20
N ILE A 146 4.10 -17.53 -15.94
CA ILE A 146 2.68 -17.20 -16.09
C ILE A 146 1.90 -18.37 -16.70
N SER A 147 2.42 -18.99 -17.76
CA SER A 147 1.78 -20.17 -18.36
C SER A 147 1.61 -21.31 -17.35
N ALA A 148 2.61 -21.54 -16.49
CA ALA A 148 2.52 -22.54 -15.42
C ALA A 148 1.48 -22.17 -14.34
N PHE A 149 1.34 -20.88 -14.00
CA PHE A 149 0.29 -20.42 -13.08
C PHE A 149 -1.11 -20.63 -13.67
N ILE A 150 -1.33 -20.27 -14.94
CA ILE A 150 -2.61 -20.49 -15.63
C ILE A 150 -2.95 -21.99 -15.69
N GLN A 151 -1.97 -22.84 -16.01
CA GLN A 151 -2.15 -24.31 -15.96
C GLN A 151 -2.48 -24.84 -14.55
N SER A 152 -2.09 -24.10 -13.51
CA SER A 152 -2.43 -24.39 -12.11
C SER A 152 -3.77 -23.77 -11.68
N ASN A 153 -4.65 -23.45 -12.65
CA ASN A 153 -5.96 -22.84 -12.50
C ASN A 153 -5.93 -21.42 -11.90
N PHE A 154 -4.87 -20.63 -12.11
CA PHE A 154 -4.95 -19.20 -11.84
C PHE A 154 -5.86 -18.53 -12.86
N ASP A 155 -6.74 -17.65 -12.37
CA ASP A 155 -7.65 -16.87 -13.20
C ASP A 155 -6.88 -15.86 -14.05
N ALA A 156 -7.18 -15.81 -15.35
CA ALA A 156 -6.61 -14.86 -16.29
C ALA A 156 -6.86 -13.41 -15.86
N ASN A 157 -8.02 -13.13 -15.26
CA ASN A 157 -8.36 -11.79 -14.74
C ASN A 157 -7.46 -11.37 -13.57
N LEU A 158 -7.08 -12.31 -12.69
CA LEU A 158 -6.11 -12.05 -11.62
C LEU A 158 -4.73 -11.72 -12.19
N VAL A 159 -4.25 -12.49 -13.18
CA VAL A 159 -2.95 -12.23 -13.83
C VAL A 159 -2.98 -10.88 -14.55
N ALA A 160 -4.03 -10.60 -15.31
CA ALA A 160 -4.24 -9.33 -16.01
C ALA A 160 -4.26 -8.15 -15.03
N ARG A 161 -4.89 -8.29 -13.85
CA ARG A 161 -4.88 -7.25 -12.81
C ARG A 161 -3.48 -6.97 -12.29
N ILE A 162 -2.67 -8.00 -12.05
CA ILE A 162 -1.29 -7.83 -11.58
C ILE A 162 -0.43 -7.15 -12.66
N ILE A 163 -0.58 -7.55 -13.93
CA ILE A 163 0.07 -6.88 -15.07
C ILE A 163 -0.39 -5.42 -15.16
N PHE A 164 -1.69 -5.18 -15.05
CA PHE A 164 -2.27 -3.83 -15.08
C PHE A 164 -1.67 -2.95 -13.98
N ARG A 165 -1.54 -3.44 -12.74
CA ARG A 165 -0.88 -2.69 -11.67
C ARG A 165 0.62 -2.53 -11.89
N ALA A 166 1.29 -3.54 -12.45
CA ALA A 166 2.69 -3.43 -12.85
C ALA A 166 2.92 -2.30 -13.87
N CYS A 167 1.97 -2.05 -14.79
CA CYS A 167 2.05 -0.92 -15.73
C CYS A 167 2.10 0.45 -15.02
N PHE A 168 1.51 0.59 -13.83
CA PHE A 168 1.58 1.83 -13.03
C PHE A 168 2.86 1.91 -12.20
N ALA A 169 3.24 0.80 -11.58
CA ALA A 169 4.43 0.76 -10.73
C ALA A 169 5.74 0.79 -11.53
N ARG A 170 5.72 0.31 -12.77
CA ARG A 170 6.86 0.17 -13.69
C ARG A 170 6.51 0.73 -15.07
N SER A 171 5.97 1.96 -15.13
CA SER A 171 5.50 2.59 -16.38
C SER A 171 6.48 2.52 -17.57
N PRO A 172 7.81 2.64 -17.39
CA PRO A 172 8.75 2.46 -18.50
C PRO A 172 8.72 1.06 -19.17
N GLN A 173 8.15 0.05 -18.51
CA GLN A 173 8.03 -1.33 -18.98
C GLN A 173 6.64 -1.65 -19.55
N ILE A 174 5.75 -0.66 -19.75
CA ILE A 174 4.38 -0.90 -20.24
C ILE A 174 4.37 -1.68 -21.56
N SER A 175 5.25 -1.36 -22.51
CA SER A 175 5.33 -2.06 -23.79
C SER A 175 5.56 -3.57 -23.58
N LEU A 176 6.51 -3.92 -22.72
CA LEU A 176 6.87 -5.30 -22.42
C LEU A 176 5.78 -6.03 -21.62
N LEU A 177 5.11 -5.32 -20.70
CA LEU A 177 3.99 -5.83 -19.92
C LEU A 177 2.74 -6.09 -20.78
N VAL A 178 2.44 -5.20 -21.73
CA VAL A 178 1.35 -5.38 -22.70
C VAL A 178 1.68 -6.55 -23.63
N LYS A 179 2.92 -6.63 -24.14
CA LYS A 179 3.39 -7.76 -24.93
C LYS A 179 3.25 -9.08 -24.16
N LEU A 180 3.61 -9.10 -22.87
CA LEU A 180 3.48 -10.27 -22.00
C LEU A 180 2.01 -10.69 -21.85
N ALA A 181 1.09 -9.74 -21.65
CA ALA A 181 -0.34 -10.04 -21.62
C ALA A 181 -0.82 -10.61 -22.97
N GLY A 182 -0.30 -10.09 -24.08
CA GLY A 182 -0.64 -10.53 -25.45
C GLY A 182 -0.23 -11.96 -25.80
N GLU A 183 0.53 -12.65 -24.94
CA GLU A 183 0.91 -14.07 -25.08
C GLU A 183 -0.22 -15.04 -24.70
N ASN A 184 -1.30 -14.53 -24.09
CA ASN A 184 -2.48 -15.29 -23.76
C ASN A 184 -3.73 -14.42 -24.01
N ASP A 185 -4.63 -14.90 -24.86
CA ASP A 185 -5.77 -14.09 -25.32
C ASP A 185 -6.71 -13.69 -24.18
N ASP A 186 -6.97 -14.58 -23.22
CA ASP A 186 -7.84 -14.29 -22.06
C ASP A 186 -7.23 -13.19 -21.16
N ILE A 187 -5.91 -13.25 -20.90
CA ILE A 187 -5.21 -12.20 -20.13
C ILE A 187 -5.25 -10.88 -20.90
N CYS A 188 -5.01 -10.91 -22.21
CA CYS A 188 -5.02 -9.73 -23.06
C CYS A 188 -6.42 -9.07 -23.11
N GLU A 189 -7.48 -9.88 -23.21
CA GLU A 189 -8.86 -9.42 -23.16
C GLU A 189 -9.15 -8.72 -21.83
N LYS A 190 -8.79 -9.34 -20.69
CA LYS A 190 -9.02 -8.75 -19.37
C LYS A 190 -8.21 -7.49 -19.12
N LEU A 191 -6.97 -7.42 -19.58
CA LEU A 191 -6.17 -6.19 -19.54
C LEU A 191 -6.83 -5.07 -20.36
N SER A 192 -7.33 -5.41 -21.55
CA SER A 192 -8.02 -4.49 -22.44
C SER A 192 -9.30 -3.93 -21.81
N GLU A 193 -10.13 -4.79 -21.21
CA GLU A 193 -11.33 -4.39 -20.47
C GLU A 193 -11.00 -3.38 -19.36
N MET A 194 -9.97 -3.65 -18.54
CA MET A 194 -9.56 -2.76 -17.45
C MET A 194 -9.11 -1.39 -17.96
N ALA A 195 -8.28 -1.37 -19.01
CA ALA A 195 -7.78 -0.12 -19.60
C ALA A 195 -8.91 0.68 -20.27
N LEU A 196 -9.83 0.01 -20.96
CA LEU A 196 -10.99 0.65 -21.60
C LEU A 196 -11.99 1.19 -20.59
N ASN A 197 -12.25 0.49 -19.49
CA ASN A 197 -13.12 0.98 -18.42
C ASN A 197 -12.58 2.28 -17.83
N GLU A 198 -11.30 2.30 -17.47
CA GLU A 198 -10.60 3.49 -16.99
C GLU A 198 -10.61 4.63 -18.01
N PHE A 199 -10.34 4.30 -19.28
CA PHE A 199 -10.41 5.25 -20.39
C PHE A 199 -11.81 5.82 -20.56
N ASN A 200 -12.88 5.04 -20.40
CA ASN A 200 -14.23 5.53 -20.62
C ASN A 200 -14.77 6.35 -19.44
N GLU A 201 -14.51 5.91 -18.21
CA GLU A 201 -15.05 6.53 -16.98
C GLU A 201 -14.39 7.87 -16.64
N LYS A 202 -13.07 8.00 -16.81
CA LYS A 202 -12.32 9.18 -16.33
C LYS A 202 -12.21 10.26 -17.39
N LYS A 203 -12.52 11.53 -17.07
CA LYS A 203 -12.26 12.66 -17.99
C LYS A 203 -10.76 12.85 -18.21
N ASP A 204 -10.38 13.36 -19.39
CA ASP A 204 -8.99 13.56 -19.83
C ASP A 204 -8.03 14.12 -18.76
N PRO A 205 -8.30 15.25 -18.06
CA PRO A 205 -7.35 15.77 -17.06
C PRO A 205 -7.16 14.87 -15.82
N PHE A 206 -8.00 13.85 -15.64
CA PHE A 206 -7.93 12.89 -14.54
C PHE A 206 -7.58 11.47 -15.01
N LEU A 207 -7.45 11.25 -16.32
CA LEU A 207 -7.06 9.96 -16.87
C LEU A 207 -5.55 9.77 -16.65
N PRO A 208 -5.10 8.69 -16.00
CA PRO A 208 -3.67 8.42 -15.91
C PRO A 208 -3.06 8.19 -17.29
N ASN A 209 -1.88 8.75 -17.53
CA ASN A 209 -1.14 8.59 -18.78
C ASN A 209 -0.87 7.11 -19.09
N GLU A 210 -0.61 6.27 -18.08
CA GLU A 210 -0.39 4.84 -18.25
C GLU A 210 -1.54 4.17 -19.02
N ILE A 211 -2.79 4.63 -18.88
CA ILE A 211 -3.94 4.10 -19.64
C ILE A 211 -3.80 4.36 -21.13
N ASN A 212 -3.40 5.58 -21.52
CA ASN A 212 -3.18 5.92 -22.93
C ASN A 212 -2.04 5.08 -23.52
N PHE A 213 -0.98 4.85 -22.76
CA PHE A 213 0.15 4.03 -23.18
C PHE A 213 -0.23 2.54 -23.30
N ILE A 214 -0.97 1.98 -22.34
CA ILE A 214 -1.47 0.59 -22.42
C ILE A 214 -2.31 0.41 -23.68
N LEU A 215 -3.29 1.30 -23.92
CA LEU A 215 -4.15 1.23 -25.09
C LEU A 215 -3.37 1.42 -26.40
N PHE A 216 -2.37 2.31 -26.41
CA PHE A 216 -1.51 2.53 -27.57
C PHE A 216 -0.80 1.23 -27.96
N TYR A 217 -0.14 0.57 -27.02
CA TYR A 217 0.56 -0.69 -27.31
C TYR A 217 -0.39 -1.84 -27.66
N LEU A 218 -1.57 -1.91 -27.04
CA LEU A 218 -2.60 -2.89 -27.44
C LEU A 218 -3.07 -2.69 -28.89
N ILE A 219 -3.21 -1.45 -29.34
CA ILE A 219 -3.56 -1.14 -30.73
C ILE A 219 -2.39 -1.41 -31.67
N GLU A 220 -1.17 -1.00 -31.28
CA GLU A 220 0.05 -1.21 -32.07
C GLU A 220 0.31 -2.70 -32.32
N ASP A 221 0.12 -3.54 -31.30
CA ASP A 221 0.26 -4.99 -31.39
C ASP A 221 -0.93 -5.69 -32.07
N GLY A 222 -1.93 -4.93 -32.54
CA GLY A 222 -3.11 -5.46 -33.22
C GLY A 222 -4.09 -6.19 -32.31
N LYS A 223 -4.00 -6.00 -30.99
CA LYS A 223 -4.87 -6.63 -29.98
C LYS A 223 -6.18 -5.86 -29.78
N LEU A 224 -6.22 -4.56 -30.10
CA LEU A 224 -7.42 -3.74 -30.07
C LEU A 224 -7.60 -2.92 -31.36
N PRO A 225 -8.83 -2.77 -31.87
CA PRO A 225 -9.11 -1.86 -32.97
C PRO A 225 -9.13 -0.41 -32.48
N SER A 226 -8.47 0.50 -33.20
CA SER A 226 -8.32 1.92 -32.79
C SER A 226 -9.65 2.69 -32.65
N ASP A 227 -10.66 2.28 -33.39
CA ASP A 227 -11.99 2.87 -33.47
C ASP A 227 -12.83 2.67 -32.18
N ILE A 228 -12.45 1.71 -31.33
CA ILE A 228 -13.09 1.50 -30.02
C ILE A 228 -12.94 2.70 -29.07
N LEU A 229 -11.92 3.54 -29.28
CA LEU A 229 -11.65 4.72 -28.45
C LEU A 229 -12.48 5.94 -28.85
N MET A 230 -13.25 5.83 -29.93
CA MET A 230 -14.05 6.93 -30.48
C MET A 230 -15.40 7.04 -29.76
N PRO A 231 -15.97 8.25 -29.61
CA PRO A 231 -15.49 9.53 -30.15
C PRO A 231 -14.47 10.24 -29.25
N LYS A 232 -14.22 9.73 -28.04
CA LYS A 232 -13.46 10.42 -26.99
C LYS A 232 -12.03 10.75 -27.44
N ALA A 233 -11.33 9.80 -28.05
CA ALA A 233 -9.97 9.97 -28.55
C ALA A 233 -9.82 11.18 -29.50
N LYS A 234 -10.87 11.57 -30.25
CA LYS A 234 -10.82 12.73 -31.16
C LYS A 234 -10.59 14.07 -30.47
N THR A 235 -10.74 14.13 -29.16
CA THR A 235 -10.60 15.35 -28.36
C THR A 235 -9.30 15.40 -27.55
N MET A 236 -8.53 14.30 -27.55
CA MET A 236 -7.37 14.12 -26.69
C MET A 236 -6.09 14.31 -27.51
N PRO A 237 -5.19 15.25 -27.15
CA PRO A 237 -3.96 15.51 -27.92
C PRO A 237 -3.10 14.27 -28.16
N PHE A 238 -3.03 13.36 -27.17
CA PHE A 238 -2.33 12.08 -27.29
C PHE A 238 -2.82 11.24 -28.49
N TRP A 239 -4.13 11.21 -28.74
CA TRP A 239 -4.70 10.39 -29.81
C TRP A 239 -4.85 11.14 -31.13
N VAL A 240 -5.12 12.45 -31.08
CA VAL A 240 -5.26 13.31 -32.28
C VAL A 240 -3.96 13.33 -33.08
N ASN A 241 -2.81 13.46 -32.39
CA ASN A 241 -1.51 13.56 -33.04
C ASN A 241 -1.07 12.26 -33.74
N LEU A 242 -1.63 11.10 -33.38
CA LEU A 242 -1.40 9.84 -34.11
C LEU A 242 -2.04 9.83 -35.50
N THR A 243 -3.05 10.66 -35.73
CA THR A 243 -3.74 10.77 -37.02
C THR A 243 -3.24 11.91 -37.91
N ASP A 244 -2.25 12.69 -37.42
CA ASP A 244 -1.63 13.78 -38.17
C ASP A 244 -0.68 13.26 -39.26
N ARG A 245 -0.88 13.70 -40.50
CA ARG A 245 -0.09 13.22 -41.64
C ARG A 245 1.37 13.65 -41.60
N GLU A 246 1.66 14.80 -41.00
CA GLU A 246 3.02 15.37 -41.04
C GLU A 246 3.88 14.90 -39.86
N ASN A 247 3.31 14.81 -38.66
CA ASN A 247 4.10 14.61 -37.43
C ASN A 247 3.87 13.27 -36.71
N HIS A 248 3.02 12.36 -37.23
CA HIS A 248 2.69 11.12 -36.51
C HIS A 248 3.92 10.25 -36.17
N LEU A 249 4.92 10.15 -37.05
CA LEU A 249 6.11 9.32 -36.79
C LEU A 249 6.92 9.83 -35.60
N GLN A 250 7.17 11.14 -35.54
CA GLN A 250 7.85 11.77 -34.41
C GLN A 250 7.02 11.63 -33.12
N HIS A 251 5.70 11.75 -33.22
CA HIS A 251 4.81 11.55 -32.09
C HIS A 251 4.88 10.11 -31.54
N ILE A 252 4.90 9.09 -32.42
CA ILE A 252 5.10 7.68 -32.04
C ILE A 252 6.46 7.46 -31.39
N GLU A 253 7.53 8.06 -31.92
CA GLU A 253 8.87 7.96 -31.34
C GLU A 253 8.90 8.50 -29.90
N LEU A 254 8.31 9.67 -29.67
CA LEU A 254 8.20 10.25 -28.33
C LEU A 254 7.35 9.42 -27.38
N ILE A 255 6.27 8.78 -27.86
CA ILE A 255 5.49 7.82 -27.06
C ILE A 255 6.35 6.62 -26.69
N LYS A 256 7.15 6.09 -27.62
CA LYS A 256 8.03 4.92 -27.36
C LYS A 256 9.15 5.23 -26.39
N ILE A 257 9.67 6.46 -26.39
CA ILE A 257 10.61 6.95 -25.37
C ILE A 257 9.89 7.04 -24.01
N GLY A 258 8.68 7.59 -23.97
CA GLY A 258 7.85 7.63 -22.77
C GLY A 258 8.35 8.61 -21.70
N GLU A 259 9.11 9.63 -22.10
CA GLU A 259 9.69 10.64 -21.23
C GLU A 259 9.18 12.03 -21.60
N ASN A 260 9.19 12.95 -20.62
CA ASN A 260 9.02 14.36 -20.92
C ASN A 260 10.18 14.87 -21.82
N PRO A 261 9.90 15.37 -23.05
CA PRO A 261 10.92 15.83 -23.98
C PRO A 261 11.46 17.24 -23.68
N ASP A 262 10.84 17.98 -22.75
CA ASP A 262 11.30 19.33 -22.41
C ASP A 262 12.70 19.28 -21.76
N ASP A 263 13.58 20.21 -22.16
CA ASP A 263 15.00 20.19 -21.82
C ASP A 263 15.30 20.04 -20.33
N ILE A 264 14.58 20.77 -19.45
CA ILE A 264 14.83 20.75 -18.01
C ILE A 264 14.40 19.42 -17.37
N PRO A 265 13.14 18.95 -17.50
CA PRO A 265 12.76 17.62 -17.03
C PRO A 265 13.65 16.50 -17.60
N ASN A 266 14.02 16.57 -18.89
CA ASN A 266 14.86 15.55 -19.51
C ASN A 266 16.29 15.54 -18.93
N ALA A 267 16.93 16.70 -18.82
CA ALA A 267 18.25 16.82 -18.20
C ALA A 267 18.27 16.33 -16.75
N ILE A 268 17.22 16.66 -15.97
CA ILE A 268 17.12 16.17 -14.59
C ILE A 268 16.93 14.64 -14.58
N ARG A 269 16.01 14.08 -15.37
CA ARG A 269 15.75 12.63 -15.42
C ARG A 269 17.02 11.81 -15.64
N HIS A 270 17.89 12.26 -16.54
CA HIS A 270 19.13 11.57 -16.91
C HIS A 270 20.36 11.98 -16.08
N ASP A 271 20.15 12.77 -15.01
CA ASP A 271 21.20 13.33 -14.16
C ASP A 271 22.28 14.12 -14.94
N ASP A 272 21.88 14.73 -16.06
CA ASP A 272 22.72 15.59 -16.89
C ASP A 272 22.80 17.01 -16.29
N CYS A 273 23.67 17.10 -15.28
CA CYS A 273 23.93 18.32 -14.56
C CYS A 273 24.60 19.40 -15.43
N ASP A 274 25.30 19.03 -16.50
CA ASP A 274 25.99 19.99 -17.38
C ASP A 274 24.99 20.74 -18.25
N THR A 275 24.02 20.03 -18.84
CA THR A 275 22.90 20.65 -19.55
C THR A 275 22.04 21.49 -18.60
N LEU A 276 21.73 21.00 -17.39
CA LEU A 276 20.99 21.78 -16.40
C LEU A 276 21.72 23.08 -16.01
N GLN A 277 23.03 23.03 -15.81
CA GLN A 277 23.87 24.20 -15.54
C GLN A 277 23.80 25.25 -16.67
N LEU A 278 23.79 24.81 -17.93
CA LEU A 278 23.65 25.71 -19.07
C LEU A 278 22.28 26.38 -19.09
N LEU A 279 21.21 25.61 -18.88
CA LEU A 279 19.83 26.10 -18.84
C LEU A 279 19.62 27.10 -17.69
N MET A 280 20.26 26.87 -16.54
CA MET A 280 20.21 27.77 -15.37
C MET A 280 20.84 29.14 -15.61
N LYS A 281 21.73 29.28 -16.60
CA LYS A 281 22.34 30.58 -16.94
C LYS A 281 21.41 31.47 -17.76
N THR A 282 20.27 30.95 -18.22
CA THR A 282 19.28 31.75 -18.94
C THR A 282 18.54 32.68 -17.98
N SER A 283 18.18 33.89 -18.45
CA SER A 283 17.62 34.96 -17.59
C SER A 283 16.27 34.63 -16.94
N ASN A 284 15.59 33.56 -17.38
CA ASN A 284 14.23 33.21 -16.98
C ASN A 284 14.15 31.92 -16.16
N PHE A 285 15.28 31.31 -15.78
CA PHE A 285 15.26 30.07 -15.03
C PHE A 285 14.76 30.31 -13.59
N ASP A 286 13.65 29.68 -13.22
CA ASP A 286 13.16 29.66 -11.84
C ASP A 286 13.74 28.46 -11.10
N LEU A 287 14.64 28.70 -10.15
CA LEU A 287 15.24 27.65 -9.32
C LEU A 287 14.23 26.83 -8.52
N ASN A 288 13.09 27.43 -8.17
CA ASN A 288 11.99 26.76 -7.48
C ASN A 288 10.85 26.37 -8.43
N GLY A 289 11.17 26.34 -9.73
CA GLY A 289 10.28 25.98 -10.80
C GLY A 289 9.85 24.52 -10.73
N ARG A 290 8.94 24.19 -11.63
CA ARG A 290 8.31 22.87 -11.72
C ARG A 290 8.58 22.26 -13.08
N ALA A 291 8.80 20.95 -13.09
CA ALA A 291 8.80 20.17 -14.31
C ALA A 291 7.47 20.40 -15.02
N THR A 292 7.53 20.65 -16.32
CA THR A 292 6.33 20.80 -17.15
C THR A 292 5.58 19.47 -17.20
N SER A 293 4.28 19.54 -17.47
CA SER A 293 3.50 18.33 -17.76
C SER A 293 3.60 18.03 -19.25
N SER A 294 3.68 16.75 -19.62
CA SER A 294 3.77 16.31 -21.01
C SER A 294 2.84 15.13 -21.27
N ILE A 295 2.26 15.06 -22.47
CA ILE A 295 1.49 13.87 -22.91
C ILE A 295 2.40 12.65 -23.15
N TYR A 296 3.71 12.87 -23.27
CA TYR A 296 4.71 11.83 -23.50
C TYR A 296 5.30 11.28 -22.19
N GLU A 297 5.07 11.95 -21.07
CA GLU A 297 5.52 11.45 -19.77
C GLU A 297 4.66 10.26 -19.33
N CYS A 298 5.19 9.04 -19.39
CA CYS A 298 4.41 7.84 -19.09
C CYS A 298 4.02 7.73 -17.60
N ILE A 299 4.78 8.34 -16.68
CA ILE A 299 4.57 8.19 -15.24
C ILE A 299 3.64 9.30 -14.72
N SER A 300 2.36 8.98 -14.53
CA SER A 300 1.37 9.96 -14.03
C SER A 300 1.70 10.55 -12.67
N PHE A 301 2.44 9.80 -11.84
CA PHE A 301 2.84 10.24 -10.51
C PHE A 301 3.71 11.50 -10.53
N ILE A 302 4.66 11.60 -11.47
CA ILE A 302 5.55 12.77 -11.58
C ILE A 302 5.06 13.82 -12.58
N ASN A 303 4.09 13.48 -13.45
CA ASN A 303 3.56 14.39 -14.46
C ASN A 303 2.63 15.51 -13.91
N LYS A 304 2.55 15.68 -12.58
CA LYS A 304 1.68 16.63 -11.88
C LYS A 304 2.40 17.92 -11.48
N LYS A 305 3.30 18.41 -12.33
CA LYS A 305 4.12 19.61 -12.10
C LYS A 305 4.94 19.57 -10.81
N GLN A 306 5.72 18.51 -10.61
CA GLN A 306 6.63 18.41 -9.45
C GLN A 306 7.69 19.50 -9.49
N THR A 307 8.20 19.95 -8.34
CA THR A 307 9.37 20.83 -8.31
C THR A 307 10.58 20.13 -8.93
N TYR A 308 11.55 20.88 -9.45
CA TYR A 308 12.78 20.28 -9.99
C TYR A 308 13.50 19.39 -8.97
N VAL A 309 13.45 19.74 -7.68
CA VAL A 309 14.02 18.96 -6.58
C VAL A 309 13.24 17.66 -6.36
N GLU A 310 11.90 17.68 -6.34
CA GLU A 310 11.08 16.46 -6.25
C GLU A 310 11.29 15.56 -7.47
N TYR A 311 11.40 16.15 -8.66
CA TYR A 311 11.64 15.41 -9.90
C TYR A 311 13.01 14.71 -9.87
N ALA A 312 14.07 15.41 -9.46
CA ALA A 312 15.39 14.83 -9.24
C ALA A 312 15.36 13.74 -8.17
N ALA A 313 14.59 13.93 -7.09
CA ALA A 313 14.44 12.95 -6.02
C ALA A 313 13.78 11.65 -6.50
N PHE A 314 12.78 11.74 -7.37
CA PHE A 314 12.12 10.57 -7.95
C PHE A 314 13.05 9.75 -8.86
N PHE A 315 13.81 10.41 -9.74
CA PHE A 315 14.72 9.72 -10.68
C PHE A 315 16.09 9.40 -10.10
N GLY A 316 16.36 9.79 -8.85
CA GLY A 316 17.65 9.55 -8.21
C GLY A 316 18.80 10.37 -8.82
N SER A 317 18.48 11.52 -9.40
CA SER A 317 19.42 12.40 -10.11
C SER A 317 20.27 13.19 -9.13
N ILE A 318 21.29 12.53 -8.56
CA ILE A 318 22.08 13.04 -7.44
C ILE A 318 22.85 14.31 -7.82
N LYS A 319 23.43 14.39 -9.04
CA LYS A 319 24.20 15.56 -9.46
C LYS A 319 23.29 16.77 -9.64
N CYS A 320 22.19 16.60 -10.36
CA CYS A 320 21.19 17.64 -10.57
C CYS A 320 20.58 18.09 -9.23
N PHE A 321 20.23 17.16 -8.35
CA PHE A 321 19.71 17.46 -7.02
C PHE A 321 20.70 18.28 -6.17
N LYS A 322 21.97 17.84 -6.10
CA LYS A 322 23.02 18.57 -5.37
C LYS A 322 23.24 19.95 -5.95
N TYR A 323 23.26 20.08 -7.27
CA TYR A 323 23.44 21.37 -7.91
C TYR A 323 22.28 22.34 -7.62
N LEU A 324 21.02 21.89 -7.74
CA LEU A 324 19.84 22.69 -7.41
C LEU A 324 19.87 23.16 -5.95
N THR A 325 20.15 22.24 -5.02
CA THR A 325 20.16 22.55 -3.57
C THR A 325 21.33 23.47 -3.17
N LEU A 326 22.53 23.26 -3.73
CA LEU A 326 23.68 24.15 -3.52
C LEU A 326 23.45 25.58 -4.03
N ASN A 327 22.66 25.73 -5.09
CA ASN A 327 22.29 27.05 -5.62
C ASN A 327 21.09 27.69 -4.88
N GLY A 328 20.57 27.06 -3.82
CA GLY A 328 19.52 27.64 -2.98
C GLY A 328 18.10 27.25 -3.35
N ALA A 329 17.89 26.15 -4.08
CA ALA A 329 16.55 25.62 -4.30
C ALA A 329 15.91 25.27 -2.95
N ARG A 330 14.65 25.69 -2.76
CA ARG A 330 13.90 25.37 -1.55
C ARG A 330 13.69 23.88 -1.48
N PHE A 331 13.96 23.32 -0.31
CA PHE A 331 13.73 21.91 -0.06
C PHE A 331 12.22 21.66 0.07
N PRO A 332 11.61 20.88 -0.83
CA PRO A 332 10.16 20.70 -0.85
C PRO A 332 9.73 19.74 0.26
N ARG A 333 8.54 19.99 0.83
CA ARG A 333 7.97 19.18 1.91
C ARG A 333 7.88 17.70 1.54
N TYR A 334 7.50 17.39 0.30
CA TYR A 334 7.20 16.03 -0.14
C TYR A 334 8.40 15.28 -0.78
N ALA A 335 9.61 15.85 -0.72
CA ALA A 335 10.78 15.26 -1.37
C ALA A 335 11.06 13.83 -0.89
N PHE A 336 10.88 13.58 0.42
CA PHE A 336 11.10 12.28 1.03
C PHE A 336 10.11 11.24 0.51
N GLU A 337 8.81 11.54 0.52
CA GLU A 337 7.76 10.65 0.00
C GLU A 337 7.94 10.35 -1.49
N VAL A 338 8.37 11.35 -2.28
CA VAL A 338 8.65 11.19 -3.71
C VAL A 338 9.91 10.35 -3.94
N SER A 339 10.96 10.51 -3.13
CA SER A 339 12.18 9.69 -3.24
C SER A 339 11.93 8.21 -2.93
N LEU A 340 10.98 7.91 -2.03
CA LEU A 340 10.58 6.54 -1.73
C LEU A 340 9.85 5.88 -2.91
N ALA A 341 9.05 6.63 -3.67
CA ALA A 341 8.45 6.13 -4.91
C ALA A 341 9.54 5.78 -5.96
N GLY A 342 10.51 6.69 -6.12
CA GLY A 342 11.67 6.51 -6.98
C GLY A 342 12.55 5.31 -6.62
N GLY A 343 12.73 5.08 -5.32
CA GLY A 343 13.41 3.90 -4.79
C GLY A 343 14.94 3.97 -4.81
N HIS A 344 15.52 5.16 -4.98
CA HIS A 344 16.96 5.37 -5.05
C HIS A 344 17.54 5.57 -3.63
N VAL A 345 18.18 4.53 -3.09
CA VAL A 345 18.64 4.49 -1.69
C VAL A 345 19.58 5.65 -1.33
N GLU A 346 20.51 6.01 -2.21
CA GLU A 346 21.43 7.13 -1.96
C GLU A 346 20.68 8.46 -1.89
N MET A 347 19.73 8.70 -2.80
CA MET A 347 18.88 9.90 -2.78
C MET A 347 18.05 9.99 -1.50
N ILE A 348 17.43 8.89 -1.09
CA ILE A 348 16.64 8.81 0.16
C ILE A 348 17.51 9.17 1.37
N ARG A 349 18.75 8.67 1.43
CA ARG A 349 19.70 9.01 2.51
C ARG A 349 20.09 10.48 2.50
N LEU A 350 20.36 11.06 1.32
CA LEU A 350 20.69 12.47 1.19
C LEU A 350 19.54 13.36 1.68
N ILE A 351 18.30 13.02 1.33
CA ILE A 351 17.11 13.76 1.75
C ILE A 351 16.87 13.61 3.26
N ALA A 352 16.98 12.39 3.79
CA ALA A 352 16.79 12.11 5.22
C ALA A 352 17.79 12.82 6.13
N GLN A 353 18.98 13.17 5.63
CA GLN A 353 19.96 13.97 6.37
C GLN A 353 19.59 15.46 6.46
N GLN A 354 18.78 15.96 5.52
CA GLN A 354 18.44 17.38 5.41
C GLN A 354 17.05 17.73 5.98
N GLN A 355 16.19 16.74 6.21
CA GLN A 355 14.85 16.92 6.77
C GLN A 355 14.69 16.24 8.12
N GLU A 356 14.02 16.93 9.06
CA GLU A 356 13.38 16.26 10.20
C GLU A 356 12.20 15.45 9.68
N VAL A 357 12.46 14.16 9.42
CA VAL A 357 11.56 13.24 8.71
C VAL A 357 10.25 13.00 9.49
N GLU A 358 10.23 13.24 10.81
CA GLU A 358 9.12 12.88 11.71
C GLU A 358 7.75 13.51 11.39
N SER A 359 7.71 14.64 10.67
CA SER A 359 6.46 15.38 10.40
C SER A 359 5.79 15.11 9.04
N SER A 360 6.39 14.29 8.16
CA SER A 360 5.96 14.17 6.74
C SER A 360 5.57 12.77 6.24
N TYR A 361 5.30 11.77 7.08
CA TYR A 361 5.05 10.41 6.57
C TYR A 361 3.69 10.13 5.93
N ASN A 362 2.85 11.15 5.68
CA ASN A 362 1.44 10.92 5.33
C ASN A 362 1.25 10.01 4.10
N ASN A 363 2.17 10.05 3.13
CA ASN A 363 2.10 9.26 1.90
C ASN A 363 3.27 8.27 1.72
N SER A 364 4.25 8.22 2.64
CA SER A 364 5.46 7.39 2.49
C SER A 364 5.13 5.92 2.26
N CYS A 365 4.30 5.33 3.15
CA CYS A 365 3.88 3.93 3.03
C CYS A 365 3.04 3.69 1.77
N PHE A 366 2.15 4.63 1.41
CA PHE A 366 1.33 4.53 0.20
C PHE A 366 2.18 4.48 -1.07
N ASN A 367 3.19 5.35 -1.16
CA ASN A 367 4.09 5.39 -2.31
C ASN A 367 4.95 4.12 -2.40
N THR A 368 5.44 3.59 -1.29
CA THR A 368 6.16 2.31 -1.30
C THR A 368 5.26 1.14 -1.70
N ILE A 369 3.97 1.17 -1.37
CA ILE A 369 3.01 0.15 -1.84
C ILE A 369 2.76 0.30 -3.35
N LEU A 370 2.44 1.50 -3.80
CA LEU A 370 2.15 1.79 -5.21
C LEU A 370 3.30 1.41 -6.14
N PHE A 371 4.55 1.60 -5.71
CA PHE A 371 5.75 1.28 -6.49
C PHE A 371 6.41 -0.05 -6.08
N HIS A 372 5.73 -0.88 -5.28
CA HIS A 372 6.19 -2.21 -4.85
C HIS A 372 7.62 -2.21 -4.26
N ARG A 373 7.89 -1.26 -3.36
CA ARG A 373 9.19 -1.05 -2.71
C ARG A 373 9.24 -1.75 -1.36
N LYS A 374 9.21 -3.08 -1.35
CA LYS A 374 9.11 -3.89 -0.13
C LYS A 374 10.19 -3.55 0.90
N GLU A 375 11.45 -3.47 0.48
CA GLU A 375 12.57 -3.23 1.39
C GLU A 375 12.52 -1.83 2.01
N LEU A 376 12.08 -0.83 1.23
CA LEU A 376 11.88 0.53 1.75
C LEU A 376 10.68 0.62 2.67
N PHE A 377 9.61 -0.13 2.38
CA PHE A 377 8.47 -0.26 3.28
C PHE A 377 8.88 -0.87 4.62
N ASP A 378 9.59 -2.00 4.60
CA ASP A 378 10.07 -2.67 5.82
C ASP A 378 11.02 -1.74 6.61
N TRP A 379 11.91 -1.01 5.92
CA TRP A 379 12.78 0.00 6.53
C TRP A 379 11.98 1.14 7.19
N LEU A 380 10.91 1.63 6.56
CA LEU A 380 10.03 2.67 7.12
C LEU A 380 9.33 2.17 8.39
N ILE A 381 8.74 0.98 8.37
CA ILE A 381 8.08 0.42 9.56
C ILE A 381 9.10 0.19 10.69
N LEU A 382 10.32 -0.23 10.34
CA LEU A 382 11.37 -0.48 11.30
C LEU A 382 11.83 0.80 12.02
N ASN A 383 12.17 1.83 11.26
CA ASN A 383 12.85 3.02 11.78
C ASN A 383 11.90 4.17 12.09
N HIS A 384 10.71 4.17 11.49
CA HIS A 384 9.74 5.24 11.58
C HIS A 384 8.33 4.67 11.82
N PRO A 385 8.08 3.99 12.95
CA PRO A 385 6.79 3.34 13.21
C PRO A 385 5.59 4.31 13.18
N ASN A 386 5.82 5.59 13.49
CA ASN A 386 4.81 6.65 13.38
C ASN A 386 4.37 6.95 11.93
N ALA A 387 5.13 6.49 10.93
CA ALA A 387 4.73 6.54 9.52
C ALA A 387 3.49 5.69 9.25
N VAL A 388 3.30 4.62 10.02
CA VAL A 388 2.20 3.68 9.85
C VAL A 388 0.99 4.10 10.68
N LYS A 389 0.23 5.07 10.16
CA LYS A 389 -0.95 5.59 10.88
C LYS A 389 -2.10 4.58 10.95
N ASN A 390 -2.28 3.78 9.89
CA ASN A 390 -3.39 2.86 9.75
C ASN A 390 -2.99 1.61 8.96
N TYR A 391 -2.68 0.53 9.68
CA TYR A 391 -2.26 -0.75 9.09
C TYR A 391 -3.36 -1.35 8.22
N GLU A 392 -4.63 -1.23 8.60
CA GLU A 392 -5.76 -1.81 7.89
C GLU A 392 -6.00 -1.15 6.53
N ILE A 393 -5.92 0.19 6.45
CA ILE A 393 -6.02 0.92 5.18
C ILE A 393 -4.86 0.58 4.26
N LEU A 394 -3.64 0.46 4.81
CA LEU A 394 -2.48 0.05 4.02
C LEU A 394 -2.62 -1.39 3.52
N ALA A 395 -3.16 -2.29 4.33
CA ALA A 395 -3.39 -3.68 3.93
C ALA A 395 -4.43 -3.76 2.79
N GLN A 396 -5.51 -2.97 2.88
CA GLN A 396 -6.46 -2.80 1.78
C GLN A 396 -5.75 -2.27 0.52
N LYS A 397 -4.93 -1.22 0.66
CA LYS A 397 -4.18 -0.63 -0.45
C LYS A 397 -3.24 -1.62 -1.12
N CYS A 398 -2.57 -2.49 -0.35
CA CYS A 398 -1.74 -3.56 -0.92
C CYS A 398 -2.55 -4.50 -1.80
N ILE A 399 -3.78 -4.85 -1.41
CA ILE A 399 -4.65 -5.71 -2.23
C ILE A 399 -5.06 -4.98 -3.52
N ASP A 400 -5.42 -3.69 -3.41
CA ASP A 400 -5.82 -2.87 -4.56
C ASP A 400 -4.70 -2.71 -5.60
N GLU A 401 -3.46 -2.53 -5.13
CA GLU A 401 -2.26 -2.41 -5.96
C GLU A 401 -1.59 -3.75 -6.26
N SER A 402 -2.14 -4.88 -5.79
CA SER A 402 -1.53 -6.21 -5.94
C SER A 402 -0.11 -6.34 -5.35
N SER A 403 0.20 -5.57 -4.30
CA SER A 403 1.48 -5.61 -3.58
C SER A 403 1.44 -6.62 -2.43
N TYR A 404 1.43 -7.91 -2.78
CA TYR A 404 1.26 -9.02 -1.84
C TYR A 404 2.49 -9.24 -0.93
N LEU A 405 3.69 -8.91 -1.41
CA LEU A 405 4.90 -8.90 -0.60
C LEU A 405 4.80 -7.92 0.58
N ILE A 406 4.26 -6.72 0.36
CA ILE A 406 4.05 -5.73 1.42
C ILE A 406 2.82 -6.08 2.26
N PHE A 407 1.80 -6.68 1.65
CA PHE A 407 0.64 -7.21 2.36
C PHE A 407 1.04 -8.22 3.44
N GLU A 408 1.95 -9.15 3.13
CA GLU A 408 2.48 -10.11 4.11
C GLU A 408 3.18 -9.38 5.27
N SER A 409 4.09 -8.42 4.97
CA SER A 409 4.75 -7.60 5.99
C SER A 409 3.74 -6.92 6.92
N LEU A 410 2.65 -6.36 6.37
CA LEU A 410 1.59 -5.73 7.16
C LEU A 410 0.83 -6.70 8.07
N LEU A 411 0.50 -7.89 7.58
CA LEU A 411 -0.13 -8.93 8.40
C LEU A 411 0.79 -9.34 9.56
N MET A 412 2.09 -9.47 9.29
CA MET A 412 3.12 -9.81 10.28
C MET A 412 3.37 -8.70 11.31
N GLU A 413 3.10 -7.45 10.95
CA GLU A 413 3.12 -6.31 11.86
C GLU A 413 1.78 -6.08 12.57
N GLY A 414 0.80 -6.97 12.37
CA GLY A 414 -0.46 -6.99 13.13
C GLY A 414 -1.64 -6.30 12.44
N ALA A 415 -1.63 -6.12 11.12
CA ALA A 415 -2.81 -5.63 10.39
C ALA A 415 -4.02 -6.55 10.62
N ASN A 416 -5.16 -5.97 11.01
CA ASN A 416 -6.39 -6.73 11.25
C ASN A 416 -7.11 -7.07 9.93
N PRO A 417 -7.25 -8.34 9.54
CA PRO A 417 -7.90 -8.67 8.29
C PRO A 417 -9.42 -8.46 8.29
N ASN A 418 -10.05 -8.34 9.46
CA ASN A 418 -11.46 -7.98 9.57
C ASN A 418 -11.70 -6.47 9.38
N GLY A 419 -10.63 -5.67 9.31
CA GLY A 419 -10.67 -4.23 9.18
C GLY A 419 -11.24 -3.50 10.40
N GLN A 420 -11.12 -2.17 10.40
CA GLN A 420 -11.86 -1.29 11.31
C GLN A 420 -13.04 -0.65 10.55
N ASN A 421 -14.07 -0.19 11.26
CA ASN A 421 -15.24 0.48 10.68
C ASN A 421 -15.96 -0.34 9.59
N LYS A 422 -16.02 -1.67 9.74
CA LYS A 422 -16.78 -2.54 8.84
C LYS A 422 -16.29 -2.47 7.37
N ASN A 423 -14.98 -2.56 7.15
CA ASN A 423 -14.40 -2.77 5.80
C ASN A 423 -13.44 -3.98 5.85
N PRO A 424 -13.95 -5.22 5.87
CA PRO A 424 -13.12 -6.42 5.94
C PRO A 424 -12.30 -6.65 4.66
N LEU A 425 -11.06 -7.13 4.80
CA LEU A 425 -10.21 -7.44 3.64
C LEU A 425 -10.81 -8.53 2.73
N LEU A 426 -11.68 -9.39 3.30
CA LEU A 426 -12.47 -10.36 2.53
C LEU A 426 -13.30 -9.67 1.43
N ILE A 427 -13.88 -8.51 1.71
CA ILE A 427 -14.69 -7.75 0.74
C ILE A 427 -13.79 -7.19 -0.37
N THR A 428 -12.62 -6.65 -0.03
CA THR A 428 -11.65 -6.16 -1.01
C THR A 428 -11.18 -7.29 -1.93
N ALA A 429 -10.95 -8.49 -1.40
CA ALA A 429 -10.62 -9.66 -2.22
C ALA A 429 -11.73 -9.99 -3.23
N VAL A 430 -13.01 -9.89 -2.85
CA VAL A 430 -14.16 -10.10 -3.76
C VAL A 430 -14.28 -9.00 -4.82
N LEU A 431 -14.15 -7.73 -4.43
CA LEU A 431 -14.21 -6.61 -5.38
C LEU A 431 -13.09 -6.67 -6.43
N ASN A 432 -11.93 -7.22 -6.04
CA ASN A 432 -10.82 -7.45 -6.96
C ASN A 432 -10.89 -8.81 -7.68
N ASP A 433 -11.97 -9.58 -7.47
CA ASP A 433 -12.18 -10.91 -8.04
C ASP A 433 -11.04 -11.89 -7.74
N ASN A 434 -10.43 -11.73 -6.56
CA ASN A 434 -9.25 -12.47 -6.16
C ASN A 434 -9.63 -13.64 -5.24
N LEU A 435 -10.09 -14.73 -5.87
CA LEU A 435 -10.45 -15.96 -5.18
C LEU A 435 -9.28 -16.57 -4.38
N ARG A 436 -8.05 -16.44 -4.86
CA ARG A 436 -6.84 -16.96 -4.21
C ARG A 436 -6.56 -16.27 -2.89
N LEU A 437 -6.65 -14.93 -2.87
CA LEU A 437 -6.52 -14.16 -1.65
C LEU A 437 -7.69 -14.45 -0.69
N LEU A 438 -8.91 -14.58 -1.21
CA LEU A 438 -10.08 -14.91 -0.40
C LEU A 438 -9.91 -16.27 0.31
N ASP A 439 -9.43 -17.29 -0.40
CA ASP A 439 -9.11 -18.61 0.18
C ASP A 439 -8.06 -18.50 1.29
N PHE A 440 -6.96 -17.79 1.03
CA PHE A 440 -5.94 -17.53 2.06
C PHE A 440 -6.52 -16.86 3.31
N LEU A 441 -7.30 -15.79 3.14
CA LEU A 441 -7.88 -15.04 4.26
C LEU A 441 -8.83 -15.91 5.10
N LEU A 442 -9.67 -16.74 4.48
CA LEU A 442 -10.62 -17.61 5.19
C LEU A 442 -9.95 -18.77 5.95
N LYS A 443 -8.69 -19.08 5.64
CA LYS A 443 -7.88 -20.06 6.39
C LYS A 443 -7.33 -19.49 7.70
N ILE A 444 -7.26 -18.17 7.84
CA ILE A 444 -6.80 -17.51 9.06
C ILE A 444 -7.88 -17.63 10.14
N GLU A 445 -7.57 -18.27 11.27
CA GLU A 445 -8.54 -18.61 12.33
C GLU A 445 -9.33 -17.41 12.87
N PHE A 446 -8.70 -16.24 12.96
CA PHE A 446 -9.29 -15.02 13.53
C PHE A 446 -9.99 -14.12 12.49
N VAL A 447 -10.12 -14.58 11.25
CA VAL A 447 -10.94 -13.91 10.23
C VAL A 447 -12.39 -14.31 10.43
N ASP A 448 -13.27 -13.31 10.54
CA ASP A 448 -14.71 -13.51 10.62
C ASP A 448 -15.28 -13.57 9.18
N PRO A 449 -15.68 -14.76 8.70
CA PRO A 449 -16.21 -14.94 7.35
C PRO A 449 -17.56 -14.25 7.13
N ASN A 450 -18.25 -13.89 8.21
CA ASN A 450 -19.54 -13.21 8.19
C ASN A 450 -19.43 -11.75 8.63
N ALA A 451 -18.21 -11.21 8.70
CA ALA A 451 -17.98 -9.81 8.98
C ALA A 451 -18.79 -8.95 8.00
N LYS A 452 -19.51 -8.00 8.56
CA LYS A 452 -20.39 -7.12 7.80
C LYS A 452 -19.68 -5.82 7.46
N ASP A 453 -20.01 -5.28 6.29
CA ASP A 453 -19.58 -3.96 5.85
C ASP A 453 -20.39 -2.82 6.49
N LYS A 454 -20.07 -1.57 6.16
CA LYS A 454 -20.81 -0.39 6.64
C LYS A 454 -22.31 -0.42 6.30
N ASN A 455 -22.66 -1.12 5.22
CA ASN A 455 -24.01 -1.32 4.73
C ASN A 455 -24.61 -2.64 5.24
N ASP A 456 -24.05 -3.24 6.28
CA ASP A 456 -24.53 -4.49 6.89
C ASP A 456 -24.46 -5.73 5.96
N ASN A 457 -23.71 -5.64 4.85
CA ASN A 457 -23.53 -6.70 3.87
C ASN A 457 -22.33 -7.58 4.25
N THR A 458 -22.49 -8.89 4.16
CA THR A 458 -21.38 -9.86 4.30
C THR A 458 -20.62 -10.02 2.99
N VAL A 459 -19.46 -10.68 3.02
CA VAL A 459 -18.69 -11.04 1.81
C VAL A 459 -19.54 -11.77 0.76
N LEU A 460 -20.48 -12.62 1.18
CA LEU A 460 -21.38 -13.35 0.28
C LEU A 460 -22.39 -12.42 -0.40
N HIS A 461 -22.93 -11.42 0.30
CA HIS A 461 -23.80 -10.41 -0.31
C HIS A 461 -23.07 -9.65 -1.41
N ILE A 462 -21.83 -9.23 -1.15
CA ILE A 462 -21.01 -8.50 -2.13
C ILE A 462 -20.71 -9.40 -3.33
N ALA A 463 -20.30 -10.65 -3.11
CA ALA A 463 -20.03 -11.59 -4.21
C ALA A 463 -21.25 -11.81 -5.12
N CYS A 464 -22.46 -11.89 -4.55
CA CYS A 464 -23.69 -11.97 -5.34
C CYS A 464 -24.02 -10.66 -6.08
N ALA A 465 -23.78 -9.51 -5.44
CA ALA A 465 -24.04 -8.19 -6.04
C ALA A 465 -23.13 -7.89 -7.24
N GLU A 466 -21.87 -8.31 -7.12
CA GLU A 466 -20.83 -8.15 -8.13
C GLU A 466 -20.80 -9.31 -9.15
N GLU A 467 -21.78 -10.21 -9.09
CA GLU A 467 -21.97 -11.35 -10.01
C GLU A 467 -20.73 -12.27 -10.11
N LYS A 468 -19.99 -12.44 -9.00
CA LYS A 468 -18.77 -13.25 -8.92
C LYS A 468 -19.07 -14.73 -8.71
N GLU A 469 -19.56 -15.41 -9.75
CA GLU A 469 -20.11 -16.77 -9.66
C GLU A 469 -19.17 -17.78 -8.97
N GLU A 470 -17.89 -17.85 -9.36
CA GLU A 470 -16.93 -18.79 -8.78
C GLU A 470 -16.64 -18.49 -7.30
N ILE A 471 -16.57 -17.21 -6.94
CA ILE A 471 -16.45 -16.78 -5.54
C ILE A 471 -17.72 -17.15 -4.75
N VAL A 472 -18.91 -16.96 -5.33
CA VAL A 472 -20.18 -17.35 -4.69
C VAL A 472 -20.19 -18.86 -4.43
N LYS A 473 -19.84 -19.68 -5.42
CA LYS A 473 -19.74 -21.15 -5.26
C LYS A 473 -18.74 -21.51 -4.16
N PHE A 474 -17.56 -20.90 -4.16
CA PHE A 474 -16.54 -21.12 -3.16
C PHE A 474 -17.03 -20.77 -1.75
N LEU A 475 -17.61 -19.59 -1.56
CA LEU A 475 -18.18 -19.16 -0.27
C LEU A 475 -19.30 -20.08 0.20
N MET A 476 -20.18 -20.54 -0.71
CA MET A 476 -21.29 -21.44 -0.39
C MET A 476 -20.83 -22.84 0.03
N SER A 477 -19.64 -23.26 -0.40
CA SER A 477 -19.02 -24.51 0.03
C SER A 477 -18.42 -24.43 1.44
N ASN A 478 -18.14 -23.22 1.95
CA ASN A 478 -17.50 -23.02 3.23
C ASN A 478 -18.53 -23.10 4.39
N PRO A 479 -18.38 -24.05 5.35
CA PRO A 479 -19.37 -24.24 6.42
C PRO A 479 -19.41 -23.10 7.44
N LYS A 480 -18.39 -22.23 7.48
CA LYS A 480 -18.38 -21.07 8.37
C LYS A 480 -19.19 -19.89 7.83
N ILE A 481 -19.61 -19.94 6.56
CA ILE A 481 -20.39 -18.88 5.92
C ILE A 481 -21.88 -19.02 6.30
N ASP A 482 -22.45 -17.97 6.88
CA ASP A 482 -23.89 -17.85 7.12
C ASP A 482 -24.60 -17.43 5.83
N LYS A 483 -25.17 -18.43 5.17
CA LYS A 483 -25.93 -18.29 3.91
C LYS A 483 -27.24 -17.52 4.10
N ASN A 484 -27.71 -17.36 5.33
CA ASN A 484 -28.95 -16.67 5.66
C ASN A 484 -28.71 -15.32 6.37
N ALA A 485 -27.46 -14.85 6.39
CA ALA A 485 -27.11 -13.56 6.94
C ALA A 485 -27.99 -12.48 6.28
N LYS A 486 -28.57 -11.60 7.10
CA LYS A 486 -29.37 -10.47 6.59
C LYS A 486 -28.44 -9.31 6.27
N GLY A 487 -28.46 -8.82 5.04
CA GLY A 487 -27.87 -7.55 4.61
C GLY A 487 -28.92 -6.57 4.10
N VAL A 488 -28.48 -5.44 3.52
CA VAL A 488 -29.38 -4.46 2.89
C VAL A 488 -30.07 -5.06 1.66
N PHE A 489 -29.38 -5.94 0.92
CA PHE A 489 -29.94 -6.67 -0.21
C PHE A 489 -30.70 -7.91 0.25
N LYS A 490 -31.87 -7.70 0.87
CA LYS A 490 -32.74 -8.77 1.42
C LYS A 490 -33.19 -9.85 0.41
N TYR A 491 -32.90 -9.67 -0.88
CA TYR A 491 -33.45 -10.45 -2.00
C TYR A 491 -32.42 -10.95 -3.03
N MET A 492 -31.11 -10.72 -2.86
CA MET A 492 -30.13 -11.02 -3.92
C MET A 492 -29.86 -12.52 -4.15
N PHE A 493 -30.09 -13.37 -3.15
CA PHE A 493 -29.93 -14.82 -3.27
C PHE A 493 -30.76 -15.44 -4.39
N TYR A 494 -31.88 -14.82 -4.76
CA TYR A 494 -32.75 -15.35 -5.81
C TYR A 494 -32.21 -15.17 -7.24
N LYS A 495 -31.27 -14.26 -7.50
CA LYS A 495 -30.84 -13.98 -8.89
C LYS A 495 -29.69 -14.86 -9.39
N VAL A 496 -28.73 -15.20 -8.52
CA VAL A 496 -27.52 -15.97 -8.91
C VAL A 496 -27.78 -17.47 -9.06
N PHE A 497 -28.87 -18.00 -8.49
CA PHE A 497 -29.18 -19.44 -8.49
C PHE A 497 -30.40 -19.85 -9.35
N ILE A 498 -30.89 -18.99 -10.26
CA ILE A 498 -32.05 -19.30 -11.13
C ILE A 498 -31.69 -19.85 -12.52
N ASN A 499 -30.41 -19.96 -12.90
CA ASN A 499 -30.05 -20.58 -14.19
C ASN A 499 -29.41 -21.95 -14.03
#